data_AF-A0A932B6H7-F1
#
_entry.id   AF-A0A932B6H7-F1
#
_cell.length_a   1.000
_cell.length_b   1.000
_cell.length_c   1.000
_cell.angle_alpha   90.00
_cell.angle_beta   90.00
_cell.angle_gamma   90.00
#
_symmetry.space_group_name_H-M   'P 1'
#
loop_
_entity.id
_entity.type
_entity.pdbx_description
1 polymer ?
#
loop_
_entity_poly.entity_id
_entity_poly.type
_entity_poly.pdbx_seq_one_letter_code
_entity_poly.pdbx_strand_id
1 'polypeptide(L)'
;MSYLQPAQVLQQLAETLTPEQRDKVIIVGSLAAAYSLGGGRGVYTKDVDTMIAPHAAAIVTGEEVANQLMGGKWTLRRDERWGQPASADVPPDRRPLVRLHPPDNDQWFIELMAAPDQAQAPKLERDFYPIATKHGHFSLVSFGYLGLVQHDAVASEFGVRVATPAMMAMANMLHHPAVGPDLINGEDFGRPIKRSNKDLGRVVSLAILGDTAEVESWAPRWWEALQAMYPDLAPELAGRAGTGFRQMLTSVEDVDQALHTCNVGLLASMGIDHEAFKRYAIVVIEEALKPLEDLAKRGSVS
;
A
#
# COMPACT_ATOMS: atom_id res chain seq x y z
N MET A 1 -4.55 -11.29 13.89
CA MET A 1 -3.30 -10.66 13.40
C MET A 1 -2.13 -11.43 13.98
N SER A 2 -1.00 -11.44 13.26
CA SER A 2 0.18 -12.22 13.60
C SER A 2 1.38 -11.29 13.70
N TYR A 3 2.28 -11.55 14.64
CA TYR A 3 3.49 -10.75 14.76
C TYR A 3 4.51 -11.22 13.73
N LEU A 4 4.82 -10.36 12.76
CA LEU A 4 5.76 -10.64 11.68
C LEU A 4 7.04 -9.83 11.84
N GLN A 5 8.19 -10.47 11.64
CA GLN A 5 9.46 -9.77 11.48
C GLN A 5 9.68 -9.50 9.98
N PRO A 6 9.78 -8.22 9.55
CA PRO A 6 9.86 -7.90 8.13
C PRO A 6 11.02 -8.59 7.40
N ALA A 7 12.21 -8.63 8.01
CA ALA A 7 13.36 -9.30 7.41
C ALA A 7 13.13 -10.80 7.16
N GLN A 8 12.46 -11.50 8.08
CA GLN A 8 12.15 -12.93 7.92
C GLN A 8 11.17 -13.17 6.77
N VAL A 9 10.17 -12.31 6.62
CA VAL A 9 9.21 -12.41 5.50
C VAL A 9 9.91 -12.14 4.16
N LEU A 10 10.74 -11.10 4.10
CA LEU A 10 11.51 -10.77 2.88
C LEU A 10 12.47 -11.90 2.50
N GLN A 11 13.15 -12.50 3.49
CA GLN A 11 14.01 -13.65 3.27
C GLN A 11 13.22 -14.84 2.72
N GLN A 12 12.07 -15.18 3.33
CA GLN A 12 11.23 -16.30 2.88
C GLN A 12 10.73 -16.11 1.44
N LEU A 13 10.37 -14.88 1.06
CA LEU A 13 10.05 -14.54 -0.33
C LEU A 13 11.26 -14.71 -1.23
N ALA A 14 12.44 -14.27 -0.80
CA ALA A 14 13.65 -14.37 -1.58
C ALA A 14 14.16 -15.80 -1.79
N GLU A 15 13.88 -16.70 -0.84
CA GLU A 15 14.15 -18.14 -0.96
C GLU A 15 13.23 -18.82 -1.98
N THR A 16 12.05 -18.25 -2.25
CA THR A 16 11.08 -18.82 -3.20
C THR A 16 11.20 -18.21 -4.60
N LEU A 17 11.45 -16.90 -4.70
CA LEU A 17 11.45 -16.14 -5.96
C LEU A 17 12.83 -16.07 -6.61
N THR A 18 12.86 -16.04 -7.95
CA THR A 18 14.13 -15.84 -8.70
C THR A 18 14.64 -14.40 -8.52
N PRO A 19 15.94 -14.12 -8.78
CA PRO A 19 16.44 -12.75 -8.84
C PRO A 19 15.62 -11.83 -9.75
N GLU A 20 15.22 -12.28 -10.95
CA GLU A 20 14.43 -11.43 -11.86
C GLU A 20 13.05 -11.13 -11.30
N GLN A 21 12.41 -12.11 -10.66
CA GLN A 21 11.09 -11.91 -10.03
C GLN A 21 11.17 -10.94 -8.85
N ARG A 22 12.21 -11.04 -8.01
CA ARG A 22 12.40 -10.16 -6.86
C ARG A 22 12.53 -8.68 -7.25
N ASP A 23 13.16 -8.39 -8.39
CA ASP A 23 13.26 -7.03 -8.93
C ASP A 23 11.89 -6.42 -9.32
N LYS A 24 10.91 -7.28 -9.61
CA LYS A 24 9.55 -6.89 -10.03
C LYS A 24 8.52 -6.92 -8.90
N VAL A 25 8.86 -7.48 -7.74
CA VAL A 25 7.99 -7.54 -6.56
C VAL A 25 8.35 -6.41 -5.61
N ILE A 26 7.38 -5.54 -5.34
CA ILE A 26 7.51 -4.45 -4.36
C ILE A 26 6.59 -4.75 -3.18
N ILE A 27 7.17 -4.92 -1.99
CA ILE A 27 6.40 -4.97 -0.74
C ILE A 27 5.83 -3.59 -0.46
N VAL A 28 4.53 -3.53 -0.16
CA VAL A 28 3.82 -2.32 0.24
C VAL A 28 3.14 -2.56 1.59
N GLY A 29 2.36 -1.60 2.05
CA GLY A 29 1.55 -1.81 3.23
C GLY A 29 2.38 -1.98 4.51
N SER A 30 1.83 -2.69 5.50
CA SER A 30 2.30 -2.60 6.90
C SER A 30 3.67 -3.20 7.10
N LEU A 31 3.98 -4.26 6.34
CA LEU A 31 5.31 -4.87 6.34
C LEU A 31 6.38 -3.91 5.80
N ALA A 32 6.09 -3.19 4.70
CA ALA A 32 7.02 -2.21 4.14
C ALA A 32 7.31 -1.08 5.14
N ALA A 33 6.28 -0.53 5.77
CA ALA A 33 6.43 0.52 6.78
C ALA A 33 7.30 0.06 7.97
N ALA A 34 7.07 -1.15 8.47
CA ALA A 34 7.84 -1.71 9.57
C ALA A 34 9.30 -2.02 9.16
N TYR A 35 9.53 -2.46 7.93
CA TYR A 35 10.89 -2.66 7.42
C TYR A 35 11.64 -1.33 7.32
N SER A 36 11.03 -0.30 6.73
CA SER A 36 11.68 0.99 6.47
C SER A 36 11.86 1.85 7.72
N LEU A 37 10.88 1.87 8.63
CA LEU A 37 10.85 2.80 9.77
C LEU A 37 10.81 2.11 11.13
N GLY A 38 10.60 0.79 11.18
CA GLY A 38 10.41 0.08 12.44
C GLY A 38 11.68 -0.10 13.26
N GLY A 39 12.87 0.24 12.74
CA GLY A 39 14.14 0.09 13.48
C GLY A 39 14.39 -1.35 13.97
N GLY A 40 13.99 -2.34 13.17
CA GLY A 40 14.05 -3.77 13.54
C GLY A 40 12.87 -4.29 14.36
N ARG A 41 11.84 -3.48 14.61
CA ARG A 41 10.57 -3.94 15.22
C ARG A 41 9.75 -4.73 14.22
N GLY A 42 9.06 -5.75 14.73
CA GLY A 42 8.06 -6.47 13.96
C GLY A 42 6.73 -5.71 13.91
N VAL A 43 5.80 -6.24 13.12
CA VAL A 43 4.48 -5.65 12.87
C VAL A 43 3.38 -6.68 13.12
N TYR A 44 2.29 -6.25 13.73
CA TYR A 44 1.08 -7.05 13.81
C TYR A 44 0.29 -6.86 12.51
N THR A 45 0.26 -7.89 11.68
CA THR A 45 -0.50 -7.90 10.42
C THR A 45 -0.98 -9.31 10.10
N LYS A 46 -1.97 -9.42 9.21
CA LYS A 46 -2.43 -10.71 8.65
C LYS A 46 -2.14 -10.82 7.16
N ASP A 47 -1.96 -9.69 6.51
CA ASP A 47 -1.66 -9.53 5.10
C ASP A 47 -0.28 -8.93 4.91
N VAL A 48 0.39 -9.42 3.87
CA VAL A 48 1.60 -8.85 3.29
C VAL A 48 1.24 -8.45 1.87
N ASP A 49 1.03 -7.16 1.69
CA ASP A 49 0.62 -6.59 0.41
C ASP A 49 1.84 -6.44 -0.52
N THR A 50 1.69 -6.83 -1.77
CA THR A 50 2.73 -6.66 -2.79
C THR A 50 2.19 -6.08 -4.08
N MET A 51 3.00 -5.30 -4.77
CA MET A 51 2.73 -4.84 -6.12
C MET A 51 3.75 -5.43 -7.10
N ILE A 52 3.25 -6.04 -8.17
CA ILE A 52 4.05 -6.43 -9.33
C ILE A 52 4.21 -5.22 -10.25
N ALA A 53 5.45 -4.85 -10.53
CA ALA A 53 5.81 -3.66 -11.28
C ALA A 53 7.00 -3.92 -12.25
N PRO A 54 7.10 -3.21 -13.38
CA PRO A 54 6.19 -2.15 -13.86
C PRO A 54 4.92 -2.75 -14.48
N HIS A 55 3.90 -1.91 -14.71
CA HIS A 55 2.61 -2.34 -15.30
C HIS A 55 2.76 -3.17 -16.58
N ALA A 56 3.66 -2.77 -17.48
CA ALA A 56 3.91 -3.43 -18.75
C ALA A 56 4.28 -4.93 -18.61
N ALA A 57 4.82 -5.34 -17.46
CA ALA A 57 5.17 -6.72 -17.16
C ALA A 57 4.22 -7.37 -16.14
N ALA A 58 3.30 -6.62 -15.52
CA ALA A 58 2.59 -7.04 -14.32
C ALA A 58 1.74 -8.31 -14.50
N ILE A 59 1.14 -8.51 -15.68
CA ILE A 59 0.33 -9.69 -15.98
C ILE A 59 1.22 -10.94 -16.10
N VAL A 60 2.24 -10.89 -16.97
CA VAL A 60 3.15 -12.02 -17.21
C VAL A 60 3.94 -12.35 -15.96
N THR A 61 4.58 -11.35 -15.36
CA THR A 61 5.35 -11.54 -14.13
C THR A 61 4.46 -11.94 -12.96
N GLY A 62 3.24 -11.42 -12.87
CA GLY A 62 2.30 -11.82 -11.83
C GLY A 62 1.86 -13.27 -11.95
N GLU A 63 1.67 -13.77 -13.17
CA GLU A 63 1.45 -15.20 -13.44
C GLU A 63 2.65 -16.04 -13.03
N GLU A 64 3.86 -15.65 -13.43
CA GLU A 64 5.11 -16.35 -13.10
C GLU A 64 5.36 -16.39 -11.59
N VAL A 65 5.19 -15.27 -10.90
CA VAL A 65 5.35 -15.15 -9.44
C VAL A 65 4.31 -16.01 -8.73
N ALA A 66 3.04 -15.98 -9.15
CA ALA A 66 1.99 -16.82 -8.56
C ALA A 66 2.32 -18.32 -8.73
N ASN A 67 2.71 -18.74 -9.94
CA ASN A 67 3.11 -20.13 -10.22
C ASN A 67 4.35 -20.56 -9.43
N GLN A 68 5.32 -19.66 -9.24
CA GLN A 68 6.53 -19.90 -8.48
C GLN A 68 6.23 -20.08 -7.00
N LEU A 69 5.45 -19.17 -6.40
CA LEU A 69 5.04 -19.26 -4.99
C LEU A 69 4.26 -20.56 -4.74
N MET A 70 3.24 -20.87 -5.57
CA MET A 70 2.48 -22.11 -5.44
C MET A 70 3.34 -23.36 -5.66
N GLY A 71 4.33 -23.30 -6.57
CA GLY A 71 5.35 -24.34 -6.73
C GLY A 71 6.25 -24.52 -5.51
N GLY A 72 6.55 -23.41 -4.81
CA GLY A 72 7.25 -23.35 -3.53
C GLY A 72 6.41 -23.73 -2.31
N LYS A 73 5.29 -24.45 -2.50
CA LYS A 73 4.35 -24.91 -1.46
C LYS A 73 3.59 -23.80 -0.74
N TRP A 74 3.56 -22.58 -1.28
CA TRP A 74 2.59 -21.58 -0.82
C TRP A 74 1.19 -22.03 -1.21
N THR A 75 0.23 -21.88 -0.30
CA THR A 75 -1.13 -22.42 -0.52
C THR A 75 -2.16 -21.32 -0.60
N LEU A 76 -3.19 -21.50 -1.43
CA LEU A 76 -4.25 -20.52 -1.56
C LEU A 76 -4.95 -20.30 -0.22
N ARG A 77 -5.09 -19.05 0.19
CA ARG A 77 -5.90 -18.66 1.34
C ARG A 77 -7.34 -19.07 1.06
N ARG A 78 -7.84 -20.00 1.88
CA ARG A 78 -9.22 -20.47 1.78
C ARG A 78 -10.12 -19.55 2.55
N ASP A 79 -11.06 -18.93 1.86
CA ASP A 79 -12.22 -18.29 2.46
C ASP A 79 -13.48 -18.70 1.69
N GLU A 80 -14.65 -18.50 2.31
CA GLU A 80 -15.94 -18.95 1.76
C GLU A 80 -16.31 -18.31 0.42
N ARG A 81 -15.69 -17.17 0.08
CA ARG A 81 -16.07 -16.35 -1.08
C ARG A 81 -15.09 -16.49 -2.24
N TRP A 82 -13.81 -16.69 -1.97
CA TRP A 82 -12.70 -16.61 -2.94
C TRP A 82 -11.63 -17.69 -2.73
N GLY A 83 -11.89 -18.69 -1.88
CA GLY A 83 -10.93 -19.73 -1.53
C GLY A 83 -10.65 -20.79 -2.59
N GLN A 84 -11.20 -20.67 -3.80
CA GLN A 84 -10.98 -21.60 -4.90
C GLN A 84 -10.60 -20.87 -6.19
N PRO A 85 -9.68 -21.42 -7.01
CA PRO A 85 -9.37 -20.90 -8.34
C PRO A 85 -10.62 -20.84 -9.22
N ALA A 86 -10.74 -19.79 -10.05
CA ALA A 86 -11.82 -19.69 -11.02
C ALA A 86 -11.49 -20.39 -12.34
N SER A 87 -12.50 -20.58 -13.17
CA SER A 87 -12.37 -20.98 -14.58
C SER A 87 -12.20 -19.76 -15.49
N ALA A 88 -11.80 -20.01 -16.75
CA ALA A 88 -11.50 -18.96 -17.73
C ALA A 88 -12.69 -18.05 -18.08
N ASP A 89 -13.91 -18.57 -17.98
CA ASP A 89 -15.16 -17.89 -18.31
C ASP A 89 -15.64 -16.92 -17.22
N VAL A 90 -15.09 -16.99 -16.01
CA VAL A 90 -15.42 -16.06 -14.93
C VAL A 90 -14.81 -14.68 -15.26
N PRO A 91 -15.59 -13.58 -15.20
CA PRO A 91 -15.09 -12.22 -15.42
C PRO A 91 -13.98 -11.83 -14.42
N PRO A 92 -12.97 -11.02 -14.80
CA PRO A 92 -11.83 -10.69 -13.94
C PRO A 92 -12.18 -10.06 -12.59
N ASP A 93 -13.20 -9.22 -12.51
CA ASP A 93 -13.71 -8.58 -11.28
C ASP A 93 -14.40 -9.57 -10.33
N ARG A 94 -14.68 -10.78 -10.81
CA ARG A 94 -15.30 -11.89 -10.07
C ARG A 94 -14.36 -13.08 -9.91
N ARG A 95 -13.07 -12.93 -10.24
CA ARG A 95 -12.07 -13.97 -9.97
C ARG A 95 -11.51 -13.82 -8.56
N PRO A 96 -11.09 -14.93 -7.92
CA PRO A 96 -10.33 -14.85 -6.69
C PRO A 96 -9.04 -14.04 -6.92
N LEU A 97 -8.67 -13.24 -5.92
CA LEU A 97 -7.37 -12.59 -5.89
C LEU A 97 -6.30 -13.60 -5.51
N VAL A 98 -5.05 -13.36 -5.91
CA VAL A 98 -3.93 -14.21 -5.49
C VAL A 98 -3.55 -13.88 -4.06
N ARG A 99 -4.07 -14.68 -3.13
CA ARG A 99 -3.76 -14.61 -1.69
C ARG A 99 -3.19 -15.93 -1.22
N LEU A 100 -1.93 -15.97 -0.82
CA LEU A 100 -1.24 -17.23 -0.51
C LEU A 100 -0.70 -17.24 0.92
N HIS A 101 -0.93 -18.33 1.64
CA HIS A 101 -0.23 -18.63 2.88
C HIS A 101 1.18 -19.16 2.57
N PRO A 102 2.20 -18.74 3.32
CA PRO A 102 3.52 -19.35 3.23
C PRO A 102 3.49 -20.84 3.62
N PRO A 103 4.54 -21.60 3.26
CA PRO A 103 4.69 -22.99 3.71
C PRO A 103 4.61 -23.08 5.24
N ASP A 104 3.84 -24.06 5.71
CA ASP A 104 3.72 -24.41 7.14
C ASP A 104 3.21 -23.30 8.08
N ASN A 105 2.59 -22.24 7.54
CA ASN A 105 2.04 -21.14 8.35
C ASN A 105 0.79 -20.52 7.70
N ASP A 106 -0.35 -20.64 8.37
CA ASP A 106 -1.67 -20.12 7.94
C ASP A 106 -2.06 -18.80 8.64
N GLN A 107 -1.17 -18.26 9.48
CA GLN A 107 -1.47 -17.10 10.32
C GLN A 107 -1.37 -15.76 9.57
N TRP A 108 -0.74 -15.74 8.41
CA TRP A 108 -0.68 -14.57 7.52
C TRP A 108 -0.64 -15.02 6.05
N PHE A 109 -0.95 -14.12 5.13
CA PHE A 109 -0.92 -14.40 3.70
C PHE A 109 -0.28 -13.25 2.92
N ILE A 110 0.35 -13.55 1.79
CA ILE A 110 0.76 -12.57 0.79
C ILE A 110 -0.40 -12.29 -0.17
N GLU A 111 -0.64 -11.02 -0.52
CA GLU A 111 -1.57 -10.60 -1.57
C GLU A 111 -0.78 -10.03 -2.75
N LEU A 112 -1.01 -10.56 -3.95
CA LEU A 112 -0.41 -10.03 -5.18
C LEU A 112 -1.34 -9.02 -5.86
N MET A 113 -0.83 -7.82 -6.06
CA MET A 113 -1.48 -6.73 -6.78
C MET A 113 -0.65 -6.35 -8.01
N ALA A 114 -1.23 -5.62 -8.94
CA ALA A 114 -0.53 -5.12 -10.13
C ALA A 114 -0.34 -3.61 -10.06
N ALA A 115 0.77 -3.12 -10.60
CA ALA A 115 0.91 -1.69 -10.89
C ALA A 115 -0.19 -1.25 -11.88
N PRO A 116 -0.78 -0.05 -11.69
CA PRO A 116 -1.81 0.46 -12.57
C PRO A 116 -1.24 0.84 -13.94
N ASP A 117 -2.10 0.84 -14.97
CA ASP A 117 -1.73 1.26 -16.31
C ASP A 117 -1.36 2.75 -16.35
N GLN A 118 -0.07 3.03 -16.51
CA GLN A 118 0.45 4.40 -16.56
C GLN A 118 0.14 5.12 -17.89
N ALA A 119 -0.32 4.40 -18.92
CA ALA A 119 -0.78 5.02 -20.15
C ALA A 119 -2.19 5.63 -20.02
N GLN A 120 -2.90 5.32 -18.93
CA GLN A 120 -4.22 5.85 -18.64
C GLN A 120 -4.17 6.81 -17.46
N ALA A 121 -5.12 7.75 -17.44
CA ALA A 121 -5.33 8.57 -16.26
C ALA A 121 -5.68 7.69 -15.05
N PRO A 122 -5.11 7.97 -13.86
CA PRO A 122 -5.35 7.17 -12.67
C PRO A 122 -6.81 7.22 -12.25
N LYS A 123 -7.39 6.04 -11.99
CA LYS A 123 -8.78 5.86 -11.54
C LYS A 123 -8.84 5.56 -10.04
N LEU A 124 -9.93 5.97 -9.39
CA LEU A 124 -10.16 5.66 -7.97
C LEU A 124 -10.77 4.27 -7.80
N GLU A 125 -11.50 3.79 -8.81
CA GLU A 125 -12.01 2.44 -8.85
C GLU A 125 -10.87 1.42 -8.96
N ARG A 126 -11.19 0.18 -8.56
CA ARG A 126 -10.27 -0.94 -8.71
C ARG A 126 -10.29 -1.47 -10.12
N ASP A 127 -9.11 -1.71 -10.66
CA ASP A 127 -8.92 -2.51 -11.86
C ASP A 127 -8.57 -3.95 -11.46
N PHE A 128 -8.98 -4.90 -12.30
CA PHE A 128 -8.74 -6.33 -12.10
C PHE A 128 -8.07 -6.91 -13.35
N TYR A 129 -6.79 -7.25 -13.23
CA TYR A 129 -6.01 -7.81 -14.32
C TYR A 129 -6.04 -9.34 -14.24
N PRO A 130 -6.59 -10.03 -15.25
CA PRO A 130 -6.68 -11.49 -15.22
C PRO A 130 -5.29 -12.13 -15.38
N ILE A 131 -5.03 -13.19 -14.62
CA ILE A 131 -3.88 -14.07 -14.81
C ILE A 131 -4.34 -15.53 -14.90
N ALA A 132 -3.59 -16.36 -15.64
CA ALA A 132 -3.89 -17.78 -15.82
C ALA A 132 -2.73 -18.62 -15.28
N THR A 133 -2.92 -19.21 -14.10
CA THR A 133 -1.87 -20.05 -13.49
C THR A 133 -2.10 -21.52 -13.84
N LYS A 134 -1.11 -22.38 -13.59
CA LYS A 134 -1.28 -23.85 -13.66
C LYS A 134 -2.31 -24.39 -12.65
N HIS A 135 -2.76 -23.55 -11.71
CA HIS A 135 -3.72 -23.88 -10.66
C HIS A 135 -5.12 -23.28 -10.91
N GLY A 136 -5.33 -22.60 -12.03
CA GLY A 136 -6.60 -21.97 -12.39
C GLY A 136 -6.47 -20.46 -12.63
N HIS A 137 -7.61 -19.79 -12.75
CA HIS A 137 -7.68 -18.37 -13.11
C HIS A 137 -7.88 -17.49 -11.87
N PHE A 138 -7.13 -16.40 -11.84
CA PHE A 138 -7.13 -15.40 -10.78
C PHE A 138 -7.17 -14.00 -11.39
N SER A 139 -7.26 -12.99 -10.51
CA SER A 139 -7.01 -11.60 -10.86
C SER A 139 -6.01 -10.96 -9.91
N LEU A 140 -5.22 -10.05 -10.44
CA LEU A 140 -4.45 -9.08 -9.68
C LEU A 140 -5.27 -7.81 -9.56
N VAL A 141 -5.53 -7.36 -8.33
CA VAL A 141 -6.19 -6.08 -8.10
C VAL A 141 -5.20 -4.94 -8.27
N SER A 142 -5.67 -3.77 -8.72
CA SER A 142 -4.90 -2.54 -8.79
C SER A 142 -5.76 -1.34 -8.43
N PHE A 143 -5.12 -0.22 -8.10
CA PHE A 143 -5.76 1.07 -7.82
C PHE A 143 -4.88 2.20 -8.34
N GLY A 144 -5.48 3.29 -8.82
CA GLY A 144 -4.84 4.22 -9.75
C GLY A 144 -3.54 4.87 -9.28
N TYR A 145 -3.39 5.12 -7.97
CA TYR A 145 -2.17 5.74 -7.42
C TYR A 145 -1.21 4.75 -6.77
N LEU A 146 -1.51 3.44 -6.79
CA LEU A 146 -0.61 2.41 -6.26
C LEU A 146 0.76 2.48 -6.95
N GLY A 147 0.79 2.82 -8.25
CA GLY A 147 2.01 2.91 -9.03
C GLY A 147 3.08 3.80 -8.43
N LEU A 148 2.70 4.86 -7.68
CA LEU A 148 3.66 5.78 -7.04
C LEU A 148 4.70 5.06 -6.18
N VAL A 149 4.31 3.96 -5.53
CA VAL A 149 5.19 3.19 -4.67
C VAL A 149 6.36 2.54 -5.41
N GLN A 150 6.35 2.51 -6.74
CA GLN A 150 7.46 2.00 -7.56
C GLN A 150 8.59 3.02 -7.77
N HIS A 151 8.30 4.31 -7.64
CA HIS A 151 9.17 5.40 -8.11
C HIS A 151 10.56 5.34 -7.46
N ASP A 152 10.60 5.18 -6.14
CA ASP A 152 11.84 5.13 -5.37
C ASP A 152 11.94 3.89 -4.48
N ALA A 153 11.23 2.80 -4.84
CA ALA A 153 11.24 1.57 -4.05
C ALA A 153 12.65 0.98 -3.95
N VAL A 154 13.07 0.65 -2.73
CA VAL A 154 14.46 0.29 -2.39
C VAL A 154 14.59 -1.23 -2.30
N ALA A 155 15.66 -1.79 -2.85
CA ALA A 155 15.97 -3.20 -2.66
C ALA A 155 16.36 -3.47 -1.19
N SER A 156 15.72 -4.47 -0.58
CA SER A 156 16.19 -5.04 0.69
C SER A 156 17.51 -5.78 0.53
N GLU A 157 18.13 -6.16 1.64
CA GLU A 157 19.33 -7.02 1.63
C GLU A 157 19.09 -8.38 0.94
N PHE A 158 17.82 -8.81 0.83
CA PHE A 158 17.40 -10.04 0.16
C PHE A 158 17.04 -9.85 -1.32
N GLY A 159 17.18 -8.63 -1.86
CA GLY A 159 16.89 -8.28 -3.25
C GLY A 159 15.41 -8.07 -3.58
N VAL A 160 14.49 -8.29 -2.64
CA VAL A 160 13.07 -7.93 -2.79
C VAL A 160 12.92 -6.43 -2.56
N ARG A 161 12.19 -5.73 -3.43
CA ARG A 161 11.99 -4.28 -3.31
C ARG A 161 10.94 -3.94 -2.26
N VAL A 162 11.11 -2.81 -1.59
CA VAL A 162 10.22 -2.32 -0.53
C VAL A 162 9.85 -0.88 -0.83
N ALA A 163 8.55 -0.59 -0.81
CA ALA A 163 8.02 0.75 -1.00
C ALA A 163 8.44 1.68 0.14
N THR A 164 8.73 2.93 -0.21
CA THR A 164 9.12 3.95 0.77
C THR A 164 7.90 4.50 1.51
N PRO A 165 8.06 4.93 2.78
CA PRO A 165 7.00 5.58 3.54
C PRO A 165 6.40 6.78 2.80
N ALA A 166 7.26 7.64 2.22
CA ALA A 166 6.85 8.78 1.42
C ALA A 166 5.87 8.36 0.31
N MET A 167 6.24 7.41 -0.57
CA MET A 167 5.37 7.04 -1.69
C MET A 167 4.08 6.34 -1.25
N MET A 168 4.13 5.54 -0.18
CA MET A 168 2.91 4.95 0.39
C MET A 168 1.97 6.02 0.95
N ALA A 169 2.49 7.04 1.63
CA ALA A 169 1.70 8.15 2.14
C ALA A 169 1.03 8.93 1.00
N MET A 170 1.76 9.23 -0.07
CA MET A 170 1.21 9.93 -1.24
C MET A 170 0.12 9.12 -1.95
N ALA A 171 0.35 7.82 -2.15
CA ALA A 171 -0.62 6.94 -2.77
C ALA A 171 -1.94 6.90 -1.98
N ASN A 172 -1.87 6.81 -0.64
CA ASN A 172 -3.05 6.84 0.22
C ASN A 172 -3.79 8.18 0.15
N MET A 173 -3.05 9.30 0.16
CA MET A 173 -3.62 10.64 0.07
C MET A 173 -4.37 10.85 -1.25
N LEU A 174 -3.76 10.50 -2.38
CA LEU A 174 -4.39 10.69 -3.70
C LEU A 174 -5.54 9.73 -3.97
N HIS A 175 -5.50 8.53 -3.40
CA HIS A 175 -6.61 7.57 -3.50
C HIS A 175 -7.85 8.04 -2.70
N HIS A 176 -7.66 8.90 -1.69
CA HIS A 176 -8.74 9.43 -0.86
C HIS A 176 -8.81 10.96 -0.94
N PRO A 177 -9.27 11.54 -2.08
CA PRO A 177 -9.42 12.98 -2.22
C PRO A 177 -10.51 13.57 -1.29
N ALA A 178 -11.34 12.73 -0.70
CA ALA A 178 -12.35 13.06 0.29
C ALA A 178 -12.52 11.90 1.29
N VAL A 179 -13.16 12.16 2.43
CA VAL A 179 -13.63 11.11 3.34
C VAL A 179 -14.85 10.44 2.73
N GLY A 180 -14.67 9.22 2.22
CA GLY A 180 -15.72 8.44 1.54
C GLY A 180 -16.60 7.64 2.51
N PRO A 181 -17.81 7.21 2.08
CA PRO A 181 -18.74 6.44 2.92
C PRO A 181 -18.38 4.95 2.99
N ASP A 182 -17.48 4.47 2.14
CA ASP A 182 -17.19 3.03 1.99
C ASP A 182 -16.61 2.44 3.28
N LEU A 183 -17.33 1.45 3.82
CA LEU A 183 -16.93 0.74 5.03
C LEU A 183 -16.10 -0.50 4.68
N ILE A 184 -15.08 -0.77 5.49
CA ILE A 184 -14.38 -2.05 5.51
C ILE A 184 -14.92 -2.92 6.63
N ASN A 185 -14.92 -4.23 6.40
CA ASN A 185 -15.51 -5.19 7.33
C ASN A 185 -14.78 -5.14 8.68
N GLY A 186 -15.56 -5.02 9.76
CA GLY A 186 -15.04 -4.66 11.08
C GLY A 186 -14.34 -5.77 11.85
N GLU A 187 -14.27 -7.00 11.33
CA GLU A 187 -13.69 -8.15 12.05
C GLU A 187 -12.25 -7.89 12.51
N ASP A 188 -11.44 -7.21 11.70
CA ASP A 188 -10.05 -6.88 12.05
C ASP A 188 -9.92 -5.73 13.04
N PHE A 189 -10.95 -4.90 13.16
CA PHE A 189 -10.91 -3.65 13.93
C PHE A 189 -11.91 -3.65 15.10
N GLY A 190 -12.71 -4.70 15.28
CA GLY A 190 -13.80 -4.77 16.24
C GLY A 190 -15.00 -3.85 15.95
N ARG A 191 -14.93 -3.01 14.89
CA ARG A 191 -16.01 -2.09 14.47
C ARG A 191 -15.90 -1.75 12.98
N PRO A 192 -17.01 -1.39 12.30
CA PRO A 192 -16.94 -0.85 10.95
C PRO A 192 -16.10 0.43 10.92
N ILE A 193 -15.24 0.57 9.91
CA ILE A 193 -14.36 1.72 9.71
C ILE A 193 -14.50 2.20 8.28
N LYS A 194 -14.49 3.52 8.04
CA LYS A 194 -14.39 4.05 6.68
C LYS A 194 -13.02 3.74 6.09
N ARG A 195 -12.98 3.22 4.86
CA ARG A 195 -11.73 2.92 4.14
C ARG A 195 -10.81 4.14 4.09
N SER A 196 -11.36 5.31 3.80
CA SER A 196 -10.62 6.57 3.78
C SER A 196 -9.98 6.88 5.13
N ASN A 197 -10.66 6.65 6.26
CA ASN A 197 -10.11 6.92 7.58
C ASN A 197 -8.94 5.98 7.90
N LYS A 198 -9.03 4.70 7.51
CA LYS A 198 -7.93 3.75 7.66
C LYS A 198 -6.69 4.20 6.86
N ASP A 199 -6.87 4.51 5.58
CA ASP A 199 -5.75 4.81 4.68
C ASP A 199 -5.17 6.21 4.93
N LEU A 200 -5.99 7.22 5.27
CA LEU A 200 -5.53 8.55 5.67
C LEU A 200 -4.88 8.55 7.07
N GLY A 201 -5.42 7.78 8.02
CA GLY A 201 -4.80 7.56 9.33
C GLY A 201 -3.43 6.89 9.23
N ARG A 202 -3.27 5.97 8.26
CA ARG A 202 -1.98 5.35 7.95
C ARG A 202 -0.91 6.36 7.57
N VAL A 203 -1.26 7.48 6.93
CA VAL A 203 -0.31 8.56 6.66
C VAL A 203 0.26 9.15 7.95
N VAL A 204 -0.60 9.35 8.97
CA VAL A 204 -0.16 9.79 10.30
C VAL A 204 0.70 8.72 10.98
N SER A 205 0.37 7.44 10.83
CA SER A 205 1.21 6.35 11.35
C SER A 205 2.62 6.36 10.76
N LEU A 206 2.74 6.58 9.45
CA LEU A 206 4.04 6.69 8.78
C LEU A 206 4.83 7.90 9.27
N ALA A 207 4.17 9.04 9.49
CA ALA A 207 4.80 10.23 10.06
C ALA A 207 5.28 10.00 11.50
N ILE A 208 4.50 9.31 12.34
CA ILE A 208 4.90 8.96 13.71
C ILE A 208 6.12 8.04 13.74
N LEU A 209 6.12 7.02 12.89
CA LEU A 209 7.25 6.07 12.81
C LEU A 209 8.50 6.70 12.20
N GLY A 210 8.32 7.63 11.26
CA GLY A 210 9.39 8.26 10.51
C GLY A 210 10.05 9.43 11.21
N ASP A 211 9.38 10.05 12.18
CA ASP A 211 9.73 11.34 12.76
C ASP A 211 9.61 12.53 11.78
N THR A 212 9.88 13.74 12.28
CA THR A 212 9.73 14.98 11.50
C THR A 212 10.69 15.05 10.32
N ALA A 213 11.93 14.57 10.46
CA ALA A 213 12.93 14.64 9.40
C ALA A 213 12.57 13.74 8.21
N GLU A 214 11.96 12.57 8.46
CA GLU A 214 11.39 11.75 7.38
C GLU A 214 10.27 12.51 6.66
N VAL A 215 9.36 13.17 7.40
CA VAL A 215 8.22 13.90 6.81
C VAL A 215 8.67 15.12 6.00
N GLU A 216 9.68 15.87 6.46
CA GLU A 216 10.28 16.99 5.74
C GLU A 216 10.84 16.55 4.36
N SER A 217 11.27 15.29 4.24
CA SER A 217 11.76 14.74 2.97
C SER A 217 10.65 14.44 1.96
N TRP A 218 9.39 14.36 2.38
CA TRP A 218 8.30 13.85 1.54
C TRP A 218 7.95 14.79 0.40
N ALA A 219 7.82 16.10 0.64
CA ALA A 219 7.40 17.07 -0.37
C ALA A 219 8.25 17.05 -1.66
N PRO A 220 9.59 17.17 -1.61
CA PRO A 220 10.40 17.12 -2.82
C PRO A 220 10.30 15.77 -3.55
N ARG A 221 10.25 14.66 -2.81
CA ARG A 221 10.13 13.31 -3.38
C ARG A 221 8.76 13.11 -4.05
N TRP A 222 7.69 13.58 -3.42
CA TRP A 222 6.35 13.55 -3.99
C TRP A 222 6.27 14.38 -5.26
N TRP A 223 6.85 15.58 -5.26
CA TRP A 223 6.87 16.43 -6.44
C TRP A 223 7.61 15.77 -7.61
N GLU A 224 8.81 15.24 -7.36
CA GLU A 224 9.58 14.49 -8.37
C GLU A 224 8.78 13.30 -8.92
N ALA A 225 8.16 12.50 -8.04
CA ALA A 225 7.36 11.35 -8.44
C ALA A 225 6.15 11.77 -9.30
N LEU A 226 5.44 12.84 -8.91
CA LEU A 226 4.30 13.36 -9.66
C LEU A 226 4.74 13.83 -11.05
N GLN A 227 5.83 14.59 -11.16
CA GLN A 227 6.35 15.05 -12.44
C GLN A 227 6.78 13.88 -13.35
N ALA A 228 7.43 12.87 -12.78
CA ALA A 228 7.90 11.72 -13.53
C ALA A 228 6.77 10.81 -14.00
N MET A 229 5.74 10.61 -13.18
CA MET A 229 4.70 9.61 -13.41
C MET A 229 3.42 10.18 -14.01
N TYR A 230 3.11 11.45 -13.75
CA TYR A 230 1.88 12.12 -14.15
C TYR A 230 2.15 13.57 -14.56
N PRO A 231 3.06 13.85 -15.52
CA PRO A 231 3.55 15.20 -15.80
C PRO A 231 2.44 16.22 -16.04
N ASP A 232 1.42 15.86 -16.82
CA ASP A 232 0.30 16.75 -17.17
C ASP A 232 -0.65 17.01 -16.00
N LEU A 233 -0.69 16.11 -15.01
CA LEU A 233 -1.56 16.21 -13.84
C LEU A 233 -0.80 16.65 -12.58
N ALA A 234 0.53 16.72 -12.63
CA ALA A 234 1.37 16.91 -11.44
C ALA A 234 0.97 18.14 -10.61
N PRO A 235 0.74 19.34 -11.20
CA PRO A 235 0.30 20.50 -10.43
C PRO A 235 -1.06 20.30 -9.75
N GLU A 236 -2.03 19.69 -10.45
CA GLU A 236 -3.37 19.42 -9.92
C GLU A 236 -3.30 18.40 -8.77
N LEU A 237 -2.60 17.28 -8.99
CA LEU A 237 -2.43 16.22 -7.99
C LEU A 237 -1.74 16.75 -6.74
N ALA A 238 -0.68 17.55 -6.90
CA ALA A 238 0.00 18.20 -5.79
C ALA A 238 -0.94 19.14 -5.01
N GLY A 239 -1.72 19.96 -5.72
CA GLY A 239 -2.67 20.89 -5.11
C GLY A 239 -3.79 20.21 -4.32
N ARG A 240 -4.19 18.99 -4.70
CA ARG A 240 -5.32 18.28 -4.06
C ARG A 240 -4.94 17.13 -3.13
N ALA A 241 -3.66 16.73 -3.06
CA ALA A 241 -3.21 15.57 -2.28
C ALA A 241 -3.72 15.60 -0.82
N GLY A 242 -3.71 16.78 -0.18
CA GLY A 242 -4.12 16.92 1.23
C GLY A 242 -5.63 17.07 1.48
N THR A 243 -6.49 17.03 0.46
CA THR A 243 -7.91 17.43 0.60
C THR A 243 -8.68 16.51 1.55
N GLY A 244 -8.70 15.20 1.29
CA GLY A 244 -9.39 14.24 2.15
C GLY A 244 -8.76 14.14 3.54
N PHE A 245 -7.43 14.27 3.62
CA PHE A 245 -6.70 14.31 4.88
C PHE A 245 -7.15 15.47 5.78
N ARG A 246 -7.21 16.69 5.23
CA ARG A 246 -7.70 17.87 5.96
C ARG A 246 -9.18 17.72 6.34
N GLN A 247 -10.01 17.17 5.45
CA GLN A 247 -11.41 16.87 5.76
C GLN A 247 -11.54 15.91 6.96
N MET A 248 -10.78 14.81 6.99
CA MET A 248 -10.77 13.85 8.10
C MET A 248 -10.48 14.54 9.43
N LEU A 249 -9.51 15.46 9.47
CA LEU A 249 -9.11 16.17 10.70
C LEU A 249 -10.18 17.13 11.23
N THR A 250 -11.17 17.53 10.43
CA THR A 250 -12.29 18.38 10.90
C THR A 250 -13.36 17.61 11.68
N SER A 251 -13.32 16.28 11.65
CA SER A 251 -14.35 15.41 12.23
C SER A 251 -13.76 14.58 13.37
N VAL A 252 -14.30 14.76 14.58
CA VAL A 252 -13.85 14.01 15.76
C VAL A 252 -14.07 12.50 15.56
N GLU A 253 -15.17 12.11 14.92
CA GLU A 253 -15.47 10.71 14.63
C GLU A 253 -14.48 10.12 13.63
N ASP A 254 -14.14 10.86 12.57
CA ASP A 254 -13.22 10.35 11.55
C ASP A 254 -11.78 10.24 12.09
N VAL A 255 -11.36 11.20 12.93
CA VAL A 255 -10.10 11.12 13.68
C VAL A 255 -10.10 9.93 14.63
N ASP A 256 -11.18 9.67 15.35
CA ASP A 256 -11.28 8.51 16.25
C ASP A 256 -11.19 7.18 15.50
N GLN A 257 -11.86 7.06 14.35
CA GLN A 257 -11.74 5.89 13.49
C GLN A 257 -10.30 5.71 12.97
N ALA A 258 -9.69 6.78 12.47
CA ALA A 258 -8.31 6.76 11.97
C ALA A 258 -7.33 6.36 13.08
N LEU A 259 -7.38 7.01 14.25
CA LEU A 259 -6.53 6.71 15.40
C LEU A 259 -6.68 5.26 15.85
N HIS A 260 -7.93 4.76 15.93
CA HIS A 260 -8.19 3.37 16.30
C HIS A 260 -7.48 2.40 15.35
N THR A 261 -7.59 2.60 14.03
CA THR A 261 -6.88 1.74 13.06
C THR A 261 -5.36 1.80 13.19
N CYS A 262 -4.81 2.97 13.55
CA CYS A 262 -3.38 3.12 13.81
C CYS A 262 -2.97 2.29 15.04
N ASN A 263 -3.73 2.39 16.13
CA ASN A 263 -3.45 1.73 17.41
C ASN A 263 -3.75 0.23 17.44
N VAL A 264 -4.56 -0.31 16.53
CA VAL A 264 -4.71 -1.78 16.40
C VAL A 264 -3.85 -2.36 15.27
N GLY A 265 -3.18 -1.51 14.50
CA GLY A 265 -2.34 -1.88 13.37
C GLY A 265 -0.88 -1.46 13.58
N LEU A 266 -0.41 -0.54 12.73
CA LEU A 266 1.01 -0.14 12.66
C LEU A 266 1.61 0.37 13.98
N LEU A 267 0.80 1.02 14.81
CA LEU A 267 1.23 1.65 16.06
C LEU A 267 0.81 0.85 17.30
N ALA A 268 0.43 -0.42 17.14
CA ALA A 268 -0.15 -1.22 18.22
C ALA A 268 0.72 -1.32 19.48
N SER A 269 2.04 -1.22 19.34
CA SER A 269 2.97 -1.23 20.48
C SER A 269 3.29 0.15 21.06
N MET A 270 2.71 1.23 20.55
CA MET A 270 3.05 2.62 20.93
C MET A 270 1.98 3.31 21.77
N GLY A 271 0.71 2.89 21.67
CA GLY A 271 -0.38 3.44 22.48
C GLY A 271 -0.59 4.95 22.25
N ILE A 272 -0.75 5.35 21.00
CA ILE A 272 -0.86 6.76 20.60
C ILE A 272 -2.21 7.33 21.04
N ASP A 273 -2.21 8.52 21.63
CA ASP A 273 -3.45 9.23 21.98
C ASP A 273 -3.87 10.24 20.89
N HIS A 274 -5.05 10.84 21.09
CA HIS A 274 -5.59 11.85 20.18
C HIS A 274 -4.69 13.09 20.05
N GLU A 275 -3.95 13.46 21.09
CA GLU A 275 -3.10 14.65 21.07
C GLU A 275 -1.86 14.40 20.21
N ALA A 276 -1.18 13.28 20.44
CA ALA A 276 -0.05 12.82 19.64
C ALA A 276 -0.44 12.62 18.17
N PHE A 277 -1.59 12.00 17.89
CA PHE A 277 -2.09 11.84 16.52
C PHE A 277 -2.28 13.19 15.82
N LYS A 278 -2.94 14.16 16.47
CA LYS A 278 -3.16 15.49 15.90
C LYS A 278 -1.85 16.26 15.70
N ARG A 279 -0.90 16.13 16.63
CA ARG A 279 0.43 16.75 16.52
C ARG A 279 1.14 16.31 15.24
N TYR A 280 1.20 15.01 14.98
CA TYR A 280 1.82 14.48 13.75
C TYR A 280 1.00 14.76 12.50
N ALA A 281 -0.33 14.83 12.60
CA ALA A 281 -1.15 15.28 11.48
C ALA A 281 -0.85 16.74 11.09
N ILE A 282 -0.56 17.62 12.05
CA ILE A 282 -0.09 18.98 11.80
C ILE A 282 1.29 18.96 11.14
N VAL A 283 2.23 18.13 11.61
CA VAL A 283 3.55 17.97 10.97
C VAL A 283 3.41 17.56 9.50
N VAL A 284 2.54 16.60 9.17
CA VAL A 284 2.26 16.23 7.76
C VAL A 284 1.74 17.41 6.94
N ILE A 285 0.89 18.25 7.52
CA ILE A 285 0.36 19.44 6.83
C ILE A 285 1.46 20.46 6.57
N GLU A 286 2.21 20.83 7.62
CA GLU A 286 3.19 21.91 7.58
C GLU A 286 4.45 21.53 6.80
N GLU A 287 4.94 20.30 6.97
CA GLU A 287 6.26 19.89 6.45
C GLU A 287 6.19 19.11 5.13
N ALA A 288 5.03 18.52 4.78
CA ALA A 288 4.89 17.76 3.54
C ALA A 288 3.88 18.38 2.57
N LEU A 289 2.65 18.65 3.01
CA LEU A 289 1.59 19.13 2.11
C LEU A 289 1.77 20.58 1.66
N LYS A 290 2.00 21.53 2.57
CA LYS A 290 2.23 22.93 2.19
C LYS A 290 3.46 23.10 1.29
N PRO A 291 4.61 22.46 1.57
CA PRO A 291 5.77 22.58 0.70
C PRO A 291 5.54 21.94 -0.67
N LEU A 292 4.78 20.84 -0.76
CA LEU A 292 4.37 20.25 -2.04
C LEU A 292 3.50 21.23 -2.86
N GLU A 293 2.52 21.86 -2.23
CA GLU A 293 1.67 22.86 -2.88
C GLU A 293 2.49 24.07 -3.38
N ASP A 294 3.51 24.49 -2.64
CA ASP A 294 4.39 25.59 -3.03
C ASP A 294 5.40 25.20 -4.13
N LEU A 295 5.85 23.95 -4.16
CA LEU A 295 6.62 23.41 -5.28
C LEU A 295 5.78 23.42 -6.57
N ALA A 296 4.53 22.98 -6.49
CA ALA A 296 3.61 22.97 -7.64
C ALA A 296 3.33 24.37 -8.19
N LYS A 297 3.10 25.36 -7.30
CA LYS A 297 2.92 26.76 -7.72
C LYS A 297 4.15 27.32 -8.42
N ARG A 298 5.35 27.02 -7.93
CA ARG A 298 6.61 27.48 -8.53
C ARG A 298 6.91 26.80 -9.87
N GLY A 299 6.66 25.51 -9.97
CA GLY A 299 6.87 24.72 -11.20
C GLY A 299 5.86 25.01 -12.31
N SER A 300 4.73 25.64 -12.00
CA SER A 300 3.71 26.04 -13.00
C SER A 300 4.00 27.39 -13.67
N VAL A 301 5.09 28.07 -13.29
CA VAL A 301 5.47 29.42 -13.77
C VAL A 301 6.64 29.37 -14.78
N SER A 302 7.14 28.18 -15.11
CA SER A 302 8.19 27.94 -16.12
C SER A 302 7.61 27.37 -17.41
#